data_AF-K2SEI6-F1
#
_entry.id   AF-K2SEI6-F1
#
_cell.length_a   1.000
_cell.length_b   1.000
_cell.length_c   1.000
_cell.angle_alpha   90.00
_cell.angle_beta   90.00
_cell.angle_gamma   90.00
#
_symmetry.space_group_name_H-M   'P 1'
#
loop_
_entity.id
_entity.type
_entity.pdbx_description
1 polymer ?
#
loop_
_entity_poly.entity_id
_entity_poly.type
_entity_poly.pdbx_seq_one_letter_code
_entity_poly.pdbx_strand_id
1 'polypeptide(L)'
;MQFTTTLAVLASAAGALALPSGPVATTPTPTLLVQGLTWNVTDGNLAVSFNIQDSVEDQPTHCESSSTNIHEKFVCDANKNIEFQFDASELFDFTWFEVFWTFPAGVLTNDGKAYLADGVNSLPDPKCTQGCVVQELSMQGRTTVVSN
;
A
#
# COMPACT_ATOMS: atom_id res chain seq x y z
N MET A 1 6.80 -42.61 -11.12
CA MET A 1 6.85 -41.73 -9.94
C MET A 1 6.10 -40.46 -10.30
N GLN A 2 4.86 -40.34 -9.84
CA GLN A 2 4.00 -39.19 -10.15
C GLN A 2 4.03 -38.27 -8.93
N PHE A 3 4.58 -37.07 -9.08
CA PHE A 3 4.61 -36.05 -8.04
C PHE A 3 3.24 -35.37 -7.98
N THR A 4 2.45 -35.70 -6.97
CA THR A 4 1.30 -34.91 -6.55
C THR A 4 1.81 -33.73 -5.74
N THR A 5 1.90 -32.55 -6.36
CA THR A 5 2.18 -31.29 -5.68
C THR A 5 0.88 -30.80 -5.04
N THR A 6 0.73 -31.06 -3.75
CA THR A 6 -0.32 -30.46 -2.92
C THR A 6 0.00 -28.98 -2.75
N LEU A 7 -0.80 -28.11 -3.39
CA LEU A 7 -0.71 -26.67 -3.18
C LEU A 7 -1.30 -26.36 -1.80
N ALA A 8 -0.45 -26.21 -0.80
CA ALA A 8 -0.85 -25.74 0.51
C ALA A 8 -1.10 -24.23 0.43
N VAL A 9 -2.36 -23.84 0.26
CA VAL A 9 -2.80 -22.47 0.47
C VAL A 9 -2.71 -22.20 1.98
N LEU A 10 -1.66 -21.50 2.40
CA LEU A 10 -1.59 -20.88 3.71
C LEU A 10 -2.59 -19.72 3.73
N ALA A 11 -3.82 -20.02 4.15
CA ALA A 11 -4.76 -19.00 4.58
C ALA A 11 -4.26 -18.47 5.93
N SER A 12 -3.34 -17.50 5.92
CA SER A 12 -3.09 -16.67 7.08
C SER A 12 -4.33 -15.80 7.29
N ALA A 13 -4.92 -15.92 8.47
CA ALA A 13 -6.00 -15.08 8.96
C ALA A 13 -5.54 -13.61 8.96
N ALA A 14 -5.74 -12.92 7.85
CA ALA A 14 -5.82 -11.47 7.85
C ALA A 14 -7.14 -11.14 8.54
N GLY A 15 -7.08 -10.37 9.63
CA GLY A 15 -8.26 -9.64 10.11
C GLY A 15 -8.91 -9.01 8.89
N ALA A 16 -10.22 -9.21 8.73
CA ALA A 16 -10.96 -8.83 7.54
C ALA A 16 -10.63 -7.37 7.20
N LEU A 17 -9.73 -7.18 6.22
CA LEU A 17 -9.44 -5.89 5.63
C LEU A 17 -10.81 -5.36 5.21
N ALA A 18 -11.21 -4.22 5.76
CA ALA A 18 -12.47 -3.61 5.42
C ALA A 18 -12.45 -3.40 3.89
N LEU A 19 -13.15 -4.28 3.18
CA LEU A 19 -13.22 -4.26 1.72
C LEU A 19 -13.69 -2.84 1.34
N PRO A 20 -12.95 -2.09 0.52
CA PRO A 20 -13.47 -0.85 -0.03
C PRO A 20 -14.84 -1.15 -0.66
N SER A 21 -15.85 -0.37 -0.27
CA SER A 21 -17.27 -0.60 -0.55
C SER A 21 -17.67 -0.28 -2.00
N GLY A 22 -16.82 -0.65 -2.96
CA GLY A 22 -16.99 -0.39 -4.39
C GLY A 22 -16.99 -1.68 -5.21
N PRO A 23 -17.59 -1.66 -6.41
CA PRO A 23 -17.47 -2.78 -7.35
C PRO A 23 -16.00 -3.00 -7.72
N VAL A 24 -15.56 -4.26 -7.74
CA VAL A 24 -14.25 -4.64 -8.30
C VAL A 24 -14.22 -4.24 -9.77
N ALA A 25 -13.23 -3.48 -10.19
CA ALA A 25 -13.06 -3.13 -11.60
C ALA A 25 -12.61 -4.37 -12.40
N THR A 26 -13.06 -4.50 -13.65
CA THR A 26 -12.52 -5.51 -14.59
C THR A 26 -11.21 -5.08 -15.23
N THR A 27 -10.79 -3.85 -14.98
CA THR A 27 -9.50 -3.30 -15.40
C THR A 27 -8.36 -4.09 -14.75
N PRO A 28 -7.25 -4.37 -15.46
CA PRO A 28 -6.06 -4.95 -14.82
C PRO A 28 -5.59 -4.06 -13.67
N THR A 29 -5.36 -4.66 -12.50
CA THR A 29 -4.80 -3.93 -11.37
C THR A 29 -3.35 -3.59 -11.63
N PRO A 30 -2.96 -2.30 -11.59
CA PRO A 30 -1.55 -1.95 -11.64
C PRO A 30 -0.82 -2.57 -10.44
N THR A 31 0.43 -2.98 -10.67
CA THR A 31 1.32 -3.33 -9.56
C THR A 31 1.88 -2.05 -8.99
N LEU A 32 1.81 -1.89 -7.67
CA LEU A 32 2.41 -0.75 -6.97
C LEU A 32 3.76 -1.22 -6.40
N LEU A 33 4.84 -0.55 -6.79
CA LEU A 33 6.18 -0.83 -6.33
C LEU A 33 6.61 0.27 -5.37
N VAL A 34 6.77 -0.07 -4.10
CA VAL A 34 7.29 0.83 -3.07
C VAL A 34 8.76 0.53 -2.85
N GLN A 35 9.61 1.55 -2.89
CA GLN A 35 11.06 1.41 -2.82
C GLN A 35 11.66 2.34 -1.76
N GLY A 36 12.67 1.83 -1.06
CA GLY A 36 13.36 2.58 -0.02
C GLY A 36 12.42 3.07 1.08
N LEU A 37 11.42 2.26 1.45
CA LEU A 37 10.49 2.59 2.52
C LEU A 37 11.27 2.70 3.83
N THR A 38 11.18 3.87 4.43
CA THR A 38 11.76 4.19 5.72
C THR A 38 10.69 4.72 6.65
N TRP A 39 10.74 4.29 7.91
CA TRP A 39 9.94 4.88 8.96
C TRP A 39 10.73 5.02 10.24
N ASN A 40 10.41 6.06 11.00
CA ASN A 40 11.01 6.34 12.28
C ASN A 40 9.95 6.85 13.25
N VAL A 41 9.86 6.22 14.41
CA VAL A 41 9.04 6.66 15.53
C VAL A 41 9.96 7.32 16.56
N THR A 42 9.77 8.62 16.78
CA THR A 42 10.48 9.39 17.79
C THR A 42 9.47 10.19 18.60
N ASP A 43 9.47 10.01 19.92
CA ASP A 43 8.59 10.74 20.86
C ASP A 43 7.09 10.74 20.47
N GLY A 44 6.61 9.61 19.95
CA GLY A 44 5.22 9.46 19.50
C GLY A 44 4.90 10.09 18.14
N ASN A 45 5.91 10.62 17.44
CA ASN A 45 5.82 11.08 16.05
C ASN A 45 6.36 9.99 15.11
N LEU A 46 5.55 9.59 14.14
CA LEU A 46 5.93 8.72 13.03
C LEU A 46 6.30 9.58 11.82
N ALA A 47 7.55 9.49 11.38
CA ALA A 47 8.00 10.03 10.09
C ALA A 47 8.20 8.88 9.10
N VAL A 48 7.72 9.06 7.88
CA VAL A 48 7.71 8.05 6.81
C VAL A 48 8.27 8.68 5.53
N SER A 49 9.09 7.93 4.81
CA SER A 49 9.62 8.34 3.50
C SER A 49 9.79 7.12 2.60
N PHE A 50 9.30 7.19 1.37
CA PHE A 50 9.46 6.13 0.35
C PHE A 50 9.35 6.70 -1.06
N ASN A 51 9.72 5.91 -2.06
CA ASN A 51 9.35 6.15 -3.45
C ASN A 51 8.28 5.14 -3.85
N ILE A 52 7.31 5.55 -4.64
CA ILE A 52 6.31 4.66 -5.21
C ILE A 52 6.22 4.83 -6.72
N GLN A 53 6.10 3.71 -7.41
CA GLN A 53 5.86 3.65 -8.85
C GLN A 53 4.73 2.67 -9.10
N ASP A 54 3.79 3.00 -9.97
CA ASP A 54 2.85 2.03 -10.51
C ASP A 54 3.33 1.49 -11.86
N SER A 55 2.77 0.37 -12.32
CA SER A 55 3.16 -0.26 -13.59
C SER A 55 2.82 0.54 -14.86
N VAL A 56 2.12 1.67 -14.74
CA VAL A 56 1.65 2.54 -15.82
C VAL A 56 2.41 3.87 -15.86
N GLU A 57 2.90 4.39 -14.72
CA GLU A 57 3.76 5.57 -14.67
C GLU A 57 5.26 5.26 -14.90
N ASP A 58 5.91 6.11 -15.71
CA ASP A 58 7.32 5.95 -16.09
C ASP A 58 8.32 6.43 -15.02
N GLN A 59 7.87 7.22 -14.04
CA GLN A 59 8.75 7.82 -13.02
C GLN A 59 8.19 7.59 -11.61
N PRO A 60 9.04 7.24 -10.64
CA PRO A 60 8.61 7.10 -9.26
C PRO A 60 8.23 8.45 -8.67
N THR A 61 7.15 8.45 -7.89
CA THR A 61 6.73 9.56 -7.03
C THR A 61 7.38 9.39 -5.66
N HIS A 62 8.11 10.39 -5.18
CA HIS A 62 8.59 10.42 -3.81
C HIS A 62 7.46 10.82 -2.87
N CYS A 63 7.32 10.13 -1.74
CA CYS A 63 6.33 10.41 -0.72
C CYS A 63 6.98 10.52 0.65
N GLU A 64 6.73 11.62 1.34
CA GLU A 64 7.06 11.82 2.74
C GLU A 64 5.85 12.31 3.56
N SER A 65 5.79 11.90 4.82
CA SER A 65 4.80 12.41 5.78
C SER A 65 5.28 12.24 7.21
N SER A 66 4.75 13.07 8.11
CA SER A 66 5.02 12.96 9.54
C SER A 66 3.77 13.24 10.36
N SER A 67 3.50 12.46 11.40
CA SER A 67 2.35 12.67 12.29
C SER A 67 2.56 12.14 13.70
N THR A 68 1.88 12.78 14.65
CA THR A 68 1.75 12.30 16.03
C THR A 68 0.68 11.21 16.19
N ASN A 69 -0.10 10.92 15.15
CA ASN A 69 -1.14 9.90 15.16
C ASN A 69 -0.75 8.75 14.23
N ILE A 70 -0.21 7.69 14.80
CA ILE A 70 0.35 6.55 14.04
C ILE A 70 -0.72 5.62 13.43
N HIS A 71 -2.00 5.84 13.74
CA HIS A 71 -3.13 5.02 13.28
C HIS A 71 -3.99 5.73 12.24
N GLU A 72 -3.47 6.76 11.57
CA GLU A 72 -4.19 7.47 10.52
C GLU A 72 -3.66 7.17 9.12
N LYS A 73 -4.47 7.54 8.13
CA LYS A 73 -4.02 7.60 6.75
C LYS A 73 -3.23 8.88 6.52
N PHE A 74 -2.05 8.73 5.94
CA PHE A 74 -1.19 9.80 5.50
C PHE A 74 -1.46 10.11 4.04
N VAL A 75 -1.41 11.38 3.68
CA VAL A 75 -1.41 11.82 2.27
C VAL A 75 0.03 12.06 1.86
N CYS A 76 0.41 11.55 0.69
CA CYS A 76 1.70 11.81 0.07
C CYS A 76 1.84 13.30 -0.28
N ASP A 77 2.92 13.94 0.16
CA ASP A 77 3.23 15.35 -0.03
C ASP A 77 3.32 15.75 -1.51
N ALA A 78 3.97 14.92 -2.33
CA ALA A 78 4.16 15.18 -3.76
C ALA A 78 2.90 14.89 -4.60
N ASN A 79 2.01 14.01 -4.11
CA ASN A 79 0.83 13.59 -4.85
C ASN A 79 -0.34 13.27 -3.92
N LYS A 80 -1.29 14.22 -3.84
CA LYS A 80 -2.51 14.09 -3.01
C LYS A 80 -3.45 12.93 -3.39
N ASN A 81 -3.22 12.27 -4.52
CA ASN A 81 -4.00 11.10 -4.92
C ASN A 81 -3.45 9.80 -4.31
N ILE A 82 -2.29 9.87 -3.66
CA ILE A 82 -1.64 8.76 -2.99
C ILE A 82 -1.82 8.95 -1.49
N GLU A 83 -2.49 8.00 -0.85
CA GLU A 83 -2.61 7.88 0.59
C GLU A 83 -1.93 6.59 1.05
N PHE A 84 -1.45 6.53 2.28
CA PHE A 84 -0.83 5.33 2.83
C PHE A 84 -1.07 5.22 4.33
N GLN A 85 -0.95 4.02 4.88
CA GLN A 85 -1.10 3.78 6.31
C GLN A 85 -0.26 2.59 6.77
N PHE A 86 -0.03 2.53 8.07
CA PHE A 86 0.50 1.36 8.76
C PHE A 86 -0.58 0.81 9.68
N ASP A 87 -0.61 -0.51 9.88
CA ASP A 87 -1.33 -1.10 11.00
C ASP A 87 -0.36 -1.38 12.14
N ALA A 88 -0.46 -0.53 13.15
CA ALA A 88 0.19 -0.77 14.43
C ALA A 88 -0.72 -1.67 15.28
N SER A 89 -0.36 -2.94 15.39
CA SER A 89 -0.92 -3.81 16.42
C SER A 89 -0.11 -3.60 17.70
N GLU A 90 -0.73 -3.12 18.78
CA GLU A 90 -0.07 -2.83 20.07
C GLU A 90 1.09 -1.81 20.00
N LEU A 91 0.73 -0.56 20.31
CA LEU A 91 1.54 0.64 20.53
C LEU A 91 2.57 1.05 19.47
N PHE A 92 3.39 0.19 18.85
CA PHE A 92 4.30 0.56 17.76
C PHE A 92 4.74 -0.63 16.86
N ASP A 93 4.16 -1.83 17.01
CA ASP A 93 4.52 -2.96 16.15
C ASP A 93 3.76 -2.88 14.82
N PHE A 94 4.44 -2.37 13.78
CA PHE A 94 3.86 -2.21 12.45
C PHE A 94 3.94 -3.51 11.66
N THR A 95 2.81 -4.19 11.47
CA THR A 95 2.81 -5.52 10.86
C THR A 95 2.67 -5.49 9.33
N TRP A 96 2.02 -4.46 8.80
CA TRP A 96 1.86 -4.27 7.36
C TRP A 96 1.80 -2.79 7.00
N PHE A 97 2.07 -2.53 5.71
CA PHE A 97 2.02 -1.24 5.07
C PHE A 97 1.05 -1.32 3.90
N GLU A 98 0.21 -0.30 3.75
CA GLU A 98 -0.80 -0.21 2.70
C GLU A 98 -0.73 1.14 2.00
N VAL A 99 -0.91 1.11 0.68
CA VAL A 99 -0.98 2.31 -0.16
C VAL A 99 -2.28 2.29 -0.96
N PHE A 100 -2.90 3.47 -1.06
CA PHE A 100 -4.10 3.77 -1.83
C PHE A 100 -3.73 4.80 -2.90
N TRP A 101 -3.87 4.48 -4.18
CA TRP A 101 -3.61 5.41 -5.27
C TRP A 101 -4.86 5.61 -6.13
N THR A 102 -5.40 6.82 -6.09
CA THR A 102 -6.52 7.21 -6.96
C THR A 102 -6.02 7.68 -8.32
N PHE A 103 -6.30 6.90 -9.36
CA PHE A 103 -6.03 7.23 -10.75
C PHE A 103 -7.19 8.05 -11.34
N PRO A 104 -6.91 9.25 -11.90
CA PRO A 104 -7.90 10.02 -12.64
C PRO A 104 -8.46 9.27 -13.86
N ALA A 105 -9.61 9.73 -14.34
CA ALA A 105 -10.19 9.22 -15.57
C ALA A 105 -9.23 9.37 -16.76
N GLY A 106 -9.14 8.33 -17.60
CA GLY A 106 -8.24 8.31 -18.75
C GLY A 106 -6.84 7.77 -18.48
N VAL A 107 -6.45 7.51 -17.22
CA VAL A 107 -5.11 6.99 -16.89
C VAL A 107 -5.06 5.46 -17.02
N LEU A 108 -5.90 4.74 -16.27
CA LEU A 108 -5.96 3.27 -16.36
C LEU A 108 -6.85 2.78 -17.52
N THR A 109 -7.97 3.46 -17.78
CA THR A 109 -8.87 3.17 -18.90
C THR A 109 -9.52 4.45 -19.44
N ASN A 110 -10.03 4.38 -20.68
CA ASN A 110 -10.72 5.46 -21.36
C ASN A 110 -12.26 5.45 -21.14
N ASP A 111 -12.76 4.82 -20.07
CA ASP A 111 -14.21 4.70 -19.83
C ASP A 111 -14.83 5.88 -19.05
N GLY A 112 -14.04 6.92 -18.79
CA GLY A 112 -14.46 8.14 -18.11
C GLY A 112 -14.50 8.05 -16.58
N LYS A 113 -14.10 6.91 -15.98
CA LYS A 113 -14.15 6.71 -14.53
C LYS A 113 -12.81 6.89 -13.85
N ALA A 114 -12.86 7.30 -12.58
CA ALA A 114 -11.71 7.27 -11.68
C ALA A 114 -11.62 5.90 -10.98
N TYR A 115 -10.39 5.45 -10.74
CA TYR A 115 -10.10 4.15 -10.16
C TYR A 115 -9.20 4.30 -8.94
N LEU A 116 -9.45 3.50 -7.91
CA LEU A 116 -8.57 3.37 -6.76
C LEU A 116 -7.86 2.03 -6.86
N ALA A 117 -6.53 2.05 -6.89
CA ALA A 117 -5.71 0.86 -6.66
C ALA A 117 -5.24 0.87 -5.20
N ASP A 118 -5.53 -0.20 -4.47
CA ASP A 118 -5.05 -0.42 -3.11
C ASP A 118 -4.05 -1.57 -3.11
N GLY A 119 -2.90 -1.42 -2.46
CA GLY A 119 -1.89 -2.48 -2.32
C GLY A 119 -1.46 -2.61 -0.87
N VAL A 120 -1.37 -3.85 -0.37
CA VAL A 120 -0.94 -4.17 1.00
C VAL A 120 0.23 -5.15 0.98
N ASN A 121 1.20 -4.96 1.86
CA ASN A 121 2.29 -5.92 2.06
C ASN A 121 2.72 -5.97 3.53
N SER A 122 3.15 -7.15 3.98
CA SER A 122 3.71 -7.32 5.33
C SER A 122 5.09 -6.69 5.42
N LEU A 123 5.37 -6.08 6.57
CA LEU A 123 6.70 -5.55 6.85
C LEU A 123 7.62 -6.70 7.33
N PRO A 124 8.88 -6.74 6.88
CA PRO A 124 9.80 -7.84 7.19
C PRO A 124 10.25 -7.87 8.65
N ASP A 125 10.24 -6.72 9.33
CA ASP A 125 10.51 -6.62 10.76
C ASP A 125 9.45 -5.73 11.43
N PRO A 126 8.39 -6.34 12.01
CA PRO A 126 7.28 -5.58 12.56
C PRO A 126 7.62 -4.85 13.86
N LYS A 127 8.75 -5.18 14.50
CA LYS A 127 9.19 -4.57 15.76
C LYS A 127 10.21 -3.45 15.55
N CYS A 128 10.62 -3.23 14.31
CA CYS A 128 11.53 -2.16 13.98
C CYS A 128 10.77 -0.83 14.06
N THR A 129 11.20 0.05 14.97
CA THR A 129 10.58 1.37 15.20
C THR A 129 11.48 2.54 14.83
N GLN A 130 12.78 2.32 14.58
CA GLN A 130 13.72 3.38 14.20
C GLN A 130 14.68 2.92 13.09
N GLY A 131 14.85 3.77 12.07
CA GLY A 131 15.83 3.56 11.00
C GLY A 131 15.56 2.32 10.16
N CYS A 132 14.30 1.86 10.15
CA CYS A 132 13.88 0.69 9.40
C CYS A 132 13.93 1.01 7.92
N VAL A 133 14.54 0.13 7.13
CA VAL A 133 14.62 0.30 5.68
C VAL A 133 14.13 -0.98 5.03
N VAL A 134 13.07 -0.85 4.24
CA VAL A 134 12.64 -1.89 3.31
C VAL A 134 13.02 -1.43 1.92
N GLN A 135 13.94 -2.18 1.30
CA GLN A 135 14.49 -1.83 -0.02
C GLN A 135 13.40 -1.81 -1.09
N GLU A 136 12.51 -2.80 -1.05
CA GLU A 136 11.45 -2.94 -2.03
C GLU A 136 10.26 -3.73 -1.46
N LEU A 137 9.05 -3.26 -1.76
CA LEU A 137 7.79 -3.94 -1.56
C LEU A 137 7.03 -3.92 -2.89
N SER A 138 6.88 -5.08 -3.52
CA SER A 138 5.91 -5.24 -4.61
C SER A 138 4.54 -5.49 -3.99
N MET A 139 3.62 -4.58 -4.22
CA MET A 139 2.27 -4.61 -3.67
C MET A 139 1.31 -4.98 -4.80
N GLN A 140 0.75 -6.19 -4.72
CA GLN A 140 -0.29 -6.59 -5.64
C GLN A 140 -1.64 -6.19 -5.07
N GLY A 141 -2.29 -5.27 -5.77
CA GLY A 141 -3.47 -4.63 -5.29
C GLY A 141 -4.81 -5.16 -5.81
N ARG A 142 -5.87 -4.53 -5.32
CA ARG A 142 -7.19 -4.54 -5.95
C ARG A 142 -7.43 -3.20 -6.64
N THR A 143 -8.24 -3.21 -7.71
CA THR A 143 -8.74 -1.97 -8.33
C THR A 143 -10.25 -1.86 -8.10
N THR A 144 -10.69 -0.69 -7.66
CA THR A 144 -12.12 -0.35 -7.47
C THR A 144 -12.49 0.91 -8.23
N VAL A 145 -13.76 1.01 -8.63
CA VAL A 145 -14.30 2.23 -9.25
C VAL A 145 -14.72 3.20 -8.15
N VAL A 146 -14.25 4.44 -8.22
CA VAL A 146 -14.48 5.46 -7.18
C VAL A 146 -15.65 6.40 -7.53
N SER A 147 -15.90 6.66 -8.82
CA SER A 147 -17.00 7.55 -9.27
C SER A 147 -17.44 7.29 -10.72
N ASN A 148 -18.67 7.74 -11.04
CA ASN A 148 -19.20 7.98 -12.39
C ASN A 148 -19.34 9.49 -12.62
#